data_AF-A0A5C8HNK2-F1
#
_entry.id   AF-A0A5C8HNK2-F1
#
_cell.length_a   1.000
_cell.length_b   1.000
_cell.length_c   1.000
_cell.angle_alpha   90.00
_cell.angle_beta   90.00
_cell.angle_gamma   90.00
#
_symmetry.space_group_name_H-M   'P 1'
#
loop_
_entity.id
_entity.type
_entity.pdbx_description
1 polymer ?
#
loop_
_entity_poly.entity_id
_entity_poly.type
_entity_poly.pdbx_seq_one_letter_code
_entity_poly.pdbx_strand_id
1 'polypeptide(L)'
;MPFAVRALTDPIDRSAARAYAQRVRPTYPADLYPGGQWREMLAPIALLMSSVGVLVAGFLWVTDAAVPIIGGWILLVWVLIPVSLGFAIAAARRRLAGRWFRLQQFANANRLQFTPASPGGARGRSGSKFTVGGARVDVLNVVSAPGTRNLMVGTLRVETGSAKQKTVAVTEFVRMSLSRHLPHIVLDAKSNNGMGQNGRLGAEFDRHQRLSLEGNFDDDFTLYCPAGYEADALYLFTPDIMARMQDHAADWDVEIIDDELYLYSPRRSLGTNPQRWQELGTTVNALAQKLDQWERWSESRGAAPIDRLGRADRTFVAYEGRRLKQRFPWWMWIAIPAGLALAIFGVVQLGIDIVAGISDLLRMLFG
;
A
#
# COMPACT_ATOMS: atom_id res chain seq x y z
N MET A 1 -13.58 -4.31 22.44
CA MET A 1 -14.83 -5.12 22.40
C MET A 1 -14.74 -6.13 21.25
N PRO A 2 -15.23 -7.36 21.40
CA PRO A 2 -15.23 -8.33 20.30
C PRO A 2 -16.17 -7.85 19.19
N PHE A 3 -15.72 -7.92 17.94
CA PHE A 3 -16.57 -7.58 16.80
C PHE A 3 -17.65 -8.63 16.56
N ALA A 4 -18.86 -8.19 16.22
CA ALA A 4 -19.92 -9.03 15.68
C ALA A 4 -19.58 -9.41 14.22
N VAL A 5 -18.87 -10.53 14.05
CA VAL A 5 -18.29 -10.95 12.76
C VAL A 5 -19.19 -11.83 11.89
N ARG A 6 -20.38 -12.26 12.37
CA ARG A 6 -21.28 -13.15 11.61
C ARG A 6 -21.67 -12.57 10.25
N ALA A 7 -21.89 -11.26 10.18
CA ALA A 7 -22.20 -10.53 8.95
C ALA A 7 -21.12 -10.68 7.85
N LEU A 8 -19.90 -11.07 8.19
CA LEU A 8 -18.83 -11.34 7.22
C LEU A 8 -19.03 -12.66 6.48
N THR A 9 -19.71 -13.65 7.07
CA THR A 9 -19.92 -15.00 6.49
C THR A 9 -21.38 -15.33 6.19
N ASP A 10 -22.33 -14.61 6.77
CA ASP A 10 -23.76 -14.86 6.54
C ASP A 10 -24.14 -14.89 5.05
N PRO A 11 -25.17 -15.68 4.65
CA PRO A 11 -25.68 -15.66 3.29
C PRO A 11 -26.07 -14.24 2.86
N ILE A 12 -25.70 -13.86 1.63
CA ILE A 12 -26.01 -12.54 1.08
C ILE A 12 -27.18 -12.61 0.11
N ASP A 13 -28.12 -11.66 0.22
CA ASP A 13 -29.05 -11.38 -0.88
C ASP A 13 -28.27 -10.75 -2.04
N ARG A 14 -28.23 -11.47 -3.16
CA ARG A 14 -27.50 -11.04 -4.37
C ARG A 14 -28.11 -9.77 -4.98
N SER A 15 -29.41 -9.55 -4.83
CA SER A 15 -30.10 -8.37 -5.35
C SER A 15 -29.71 -7.13 -4.54
N ALA A 16 -29.76 -7.24 -3.21
CA ALA A 16 -29.30 -6.19 -2.28
C ALA A 16 -27.81 -5.86 -2.46
N ALA A 17 -26.95 -6.88 -2.62
CA ALA A 17 -25.52 -6.66 -2.84
C ALA A 17 -25.26 -5.91 -4.16
N ARG A 18 -25.99 -6.22 -5.23
CA ARG A 18 -25.90 -5.50 -6.51
C ARG A 18 -26.40 -4.06 -6.39
N ALA A 19 -27.55 -3.84 -5.74
CA ALA A 19 -28.09 -2.51 -5.52
C ALA A 19 -27.13 -1.64 -4.69
N TYR A 20 -26.52 -2.21 -3.65
CA TYR A 20 -25.47 -1.52 -2.89
C TYR A 20 -24.26 -1.19 -3.77
N ALA A 21 -23.75 -2.15 -4.55
CA ALA A 21 -22.62 -1.93 -5.45
C ALA A 21 -22.89 -0.84 -6.48
N GLN A 22 -24.10 -0.74 -7.02
CA GLN A 22 -24.50 0.34 -7.95
C GLN A 22 -24.43 1.72 -7.30
N ARG A 23 -24.80 1.84 -6.02
CA ARG A 23 -24.73 3.11 -5.27
C ARG A 23 -23.31 3.56 -4.99
N VAL A 24 -22.40 2.64 -4.67
CA VAL A 24 -21.02 2.99 -4.30
C VAL A 24 -20.02 2.97 -5.46
N ARG A 25 -20.39 2.36 -6.60
CA ARG A 25 -19.53 2.32 -7.79
C ARG A 25 -19.02 3.71 -8.23
N PRO A 26 -19.83 4.79 -8.26
CA PRO A 26 -19.37 6.09 -8.72
C PRO A 26 -18.22 6.68 -7.89
N THR A 27 -18.09 6.30 -6.62
CA THR A 27 -17.01 6.78 -5.74
C THR A 27 -15.77 5.88 -5.77
N TYR A 28 -15.81 4.77 -6.51
CA TYR A 28 -14.71 3.82 -6.62
C TYR A 28 -13.82 4.15 -7.82
N PRO A 29 -12.48 4.09 -7.70
CA PRO A 29 -11.58 4.36 -8.83
C PRO A 29 -11.89 3.48 -10.03
N ALA A 30 -12.13 4.10 -11.19
CA ALA A 30 -12.58 3.42 -12.40
C ALA A 30 -11.56 2.40 -12.89
N ASP A 31 -10.27 2.72 -12.78
CA ASP A 31 -9.14 1.86 -13.15
C ASP A 31 -9.01 0.60 -12.29
N LEU A 32 -9.54 0.63 -11.06
CA LEU A 32 -9.56 -0.51 -10.14
C LEU A 32 -10.85 -1.33 -10.23
N TYR A 33 -11.91 -0.79 -10.83
CA TYR A 33 -13.18 -1.49 -10.99
C TYR A 33 -13.07 -2.55 -12.10
N PRO A 34 -13.54 -3.81 -11.90
CA PRO A 34 -13.41 -4.85 -12.92
C PRO A 34 -14.05 -4.46 -14.26
N GLY A 35 -13.22 -4.43 -15.30
CA GLY A 35 -13.60 -3.98 -16.63
C GLY A 35 -13.85 -2.48 -16.72
N GLY A 36 -13.20 -1.65 -15.89
CA GLY A 36 -13.26 -0.19 -15.98
C GLY A 36 -12.36 0.41 -17.06
N GLN A 37 -11.25 -0.25 -17.40
CA GLN A 37 -10.36 0.11 -18.52
C GLN A 37 -10.75 -0.54 -19.86
N TRP A 38 -11.99 -1.05 -19.96
CA TRP A 38 -12.41 -1.87 -21.10
C TRP A 38 -12.23 -1.17 -22.45
N ARG A 39 -12.38 0.16 -22.52
CA ARG A 39 -12.19 0.93 -23.76
C ARG A 39 -10.77 0.88 -24.29
N GLU A 40 -9.78 0.88 -23.41
CA GLU A 40 -8.35 0.80 -23.77
C GLU A 40 -7.96 -0.62 -24.19
N MET A 41 -8.61 -1.64 -23.63
CA MET A 41 -8.39 -3.04 -23.97
C MET A 41 -9.12 -3.46 -25.26
N LEU A 42 -10.30 -2.90 -25.55
CA LEU A 42 -11.12 -3.33 -26.67
C LEU A 42 -10.54 -2.93 -28.03
N ALA A 43 -9.91 -1.78 -28.17
CA ALA A 43 -9.36 -1.35 -29.46
C ALA A 43 -8.27 -2.30 -30.01
N PRO A 44 -7.22 -2.66 -29.25
CA PRO A 44 -6.20 -3.60 -29.73
C PRO A 44 -6.77 -5.02 -29.87
N ILE A 45 -7.69 -5.43 -29.00
CA ILE A 45 -8.36 -6.73 -29.13
C ILE A 45 -9.19 -6.76 -30.41
N ALA A 46 -10.01 -5.74 -30.68
CA ALA A 46 -10.83 -5.63 -31.89
C ALA A 46 -9.99 -5.50 -33.16
N LEU A 47 -8.83 -4.85 -33.10
CA LEU A 47 -7.89 -4.75 -34.21
C LEU A 47 -7.25 -6.12 -34.50
N LEU A 48 -6.69 -6.79 -33.48
CA LEU A 48 -6.18 -8.16 -33.59
C LEU A 48 -7.28 -9.10 -34.11
N MET A 49 -8.51 -8.88 -33.63
CA MET A 49 -9.69 -9.61 -34.06
C MET A 49 -9.99 -9.32 -35.57
N SER A 50 -9.88 -8.08 -36.01
CA SER A 50 -10.12 -7.77 -37.42
C SER A 50 -9.04 -8.37 -38.33
N SER A 51 -7.76 -8.30 -37.93
CA SER A 51 -6.63 -8.79 -38.73
C SER A 51 -6.66 -10.30 -38.94
N VAL A 52 -6.90 -11.08 -37.88
CA VAL A 52 -6.90 -12.55 -38.02
C VAL A 52 -8.19 -13.03 -38.70
N GLY A 53 -9.32 -12.35 -38.54
CA GLY A 53 -10.53 -12.64 -39.33
C GLY A 53 -10.30 -12.50 -40.83
N VAL A 54 -9.57 -11.45 -41.25
CA VAL A 54 -9.16 -11.25 -42.66
C VAL A 54 -8.21 -12.35 -43.13
N LEU A 55 -7.24 -12.76 -42.31
CA LEU A 55 -6.30 -13.85 -42.66
C LEU A 55 -7.04 -15.19 -42.84
N VAL A 56 -7.99 -15.49 -41.96
CA VAL A 56 -8.82 -16.71 -42.05
C VAL A 56 -9.70 -16.67 -43.29
N ALA A 57 -10.37 -15.55 -43.55
CA ALA A 57 -11.22 -15.39 -44.73
C ALA A 57 -10.41 -15.50 -46.04
N GLY A 58 -9.23 -14.88 -46.09
CA GLY A 58 -8.32 -14.98 -47.23
C GLY A 58 -7.77 -16.40 -47.44
N PHE A 59 -7.43 -17.10 -46.36
CA PHE A 59 -6.95 -18.49 -46.43
C PHE A 59 -8.04 -19.48 -46.87
N LEU A 60 -9.28 -19.29 -46.38
CA LEU A 60 -10.45 -20.06 -46.82
C LEU A 60 -10.82 -19.80 -48.29
N TRP A 61 -10.48 -18.62 -48.83
CA TRP A 61 -10.69 -18.28 -50.25
C TRP A 61 -9.73 -19.00 -51.21
N VAL A 62 -8.56 -19.45 -50.73
CA VAL A 62 -7.47 -19.99 -51.57
C VAL A 62 -7.40 -21.52 -51.55
N THR A 63 -8.02 -22.20 -50.58
CA THR A 63 -7.85 -23.66 -50.37
C THR A 63 -9.12 -24.45 -50.68
N ASP A 64 -9.02 -25.46 -51.54
CA ASP A 64 -10.13 -26.34 -51.91
C ASP A 64 -10.17 -27.60 -51.00
N ALA A 65 -11.28 -27.76 -50.29
CA ALA A 65 -11.76 -28.97 -49.62
C ALA A 65 -10.80 -29.79 -48.70
N ALA A 66 -10.26 -29.20 -47.64
CA ALA A 66 -9.92 -29.91 -46.37
C ALA A 66 -9.79 -28.99 -45.12
N VAL A 67 -10.15 -27.71 -45.22
CA VAL A 67 -9.88 -26.67 -44.22
C VAL A 67 -11.07 -26.22 -43.31
N PRO A 68 -12.32 -26.73 -43.41
CA PRO A 68 -13.44 -26.20 -42.59
C PRO A 68 -13.28 -26.47 -41.08
N ILE A 69 -12.50 -27.49 -40.70
CA ILE A 69 -12.25 -27.82 -39.29
C ILE A 69 -11.39 -26.72 -38.63
N ILE A 70 -10.29 -26.31 -39.26
CA ILE A 70 -9.37 -25.29 -38.72
C ILE A 70 -10.08 -23.93 -38.65
N GLY A 71 -10.78 -23.53 -39.71
CA GLY A 71 -11.58 -22.29 -39.72
C GLY A 71 -12.67 -22.30 -38.64
N GLY A 72 -13.33 -23.43 -38.43
CA GLY A 72 -14.33 -23.63 -37.36
C GLY A 72 -13.73 -23.48 -35.96
N TRP A 73 -12.56 -24.06 -35.69
CA TRP A 73 -11.86 -23.90 -34.40
C TRP A 73 -11.43 -22.45 -34.14
N ILE A 74 -10.96 -21.76 -35.19
CA ILE A 74 -10.63 -20.35 -35.08
C ILE A 74 -11.91 -19.58 -34.73
N LEU A 75 -12.98 -19.65 -35.53
CA LEU A 75 -14.26 -18.98 -35.20
C LEU A 75 -14.81 -19.32 -33.80
N LEU A 76 -14.63 -20.56 -33.34
CA LEU A 76 -15.02 -20.97 -31.99
C LEU A 76 -14.21 -20.22 -30.91
N VAL A 77 -12.87 -20.25 -30.99
CA VAL A 77 -11.98 -19.55 -30.05
C VAL A 77 -12.31 -18.05 -30.01
N TRP A 78 -12.71 -17.51 -31.16
CA TRP A 78 -13.04 -16.10 -31.36
C TRP A 78 -14.30 -15.66 -30.65
N VAL A 79 -15.29 -16.53 -30.55
CA VAL A 79 -16.49 -16.29 -29.75
C VAL A 79 -16.23 -16.58 -28.28
N LEU A 80 -15.45 -17.63 -27.97
CA LEU A 80 -15.21 -18.05 -26.60
C LEU A 80 -14.35 -17.06 -25.80
N ILE A 81 -13.35 -16.41 -26.39
CA ILE A 81 -12.51 -15.42 -25.70
C ILE A 81 -13.34 -14.23 -25.13
N PRO A 82 -14.13 -13.48 -25.93
CA PRO A 82 -14.90 -12.36 -25.39
C PRO A 82 -16.01 -12.81 -24.44
N VAL A 83 -16.65 -13.97 -24.68
CA VAL A 83 -17.66 -14.53 -23.78
C VAL A 83 -17.05 -14.90 -22.44
N SER A 84 -15.91 -15.59 -22.43
CA SER A 84 -15.19 -15.97 -21.21
C SER A 84 -14.68 -14.74 -20.45
N LEU A 85 -14.16 -13.73 -21.15
CA LEU A 85 -13.77 -12.45 -20.55
C LEU A 85 -14.97 -11.73 -19.93
N GLY A 86 -16.10 -11.68 -20.62
CA GLY A 86 -17.34 -11.11 -20.09
C GLY A 86 -17.82 -11.83 -18.83
N PHE A 87 -17.77 -13.17 -18.82
CA PHE A 87 -18.10 -13.97 -17.65
C PHE A 87 -17.13 -13.72 -16.48
N ALA A 88 -15.82 -13.63 -16.76
CA ALA A 88 -14.79 -13.34 -15.77
C ALA A 88 -15.00 -11.95 -15.14
N ILE A 89 -15.27 -10.92 -15.95
CA ILE A 89 -15.59 -9.56 -15.46
C ILE A 89 -16.87 -9.59 -14.62
N ALA A 90 -17.93 -10.25 -15.09
CA ALA A 90 -19.19 -10.37 -14.34
C ALA A 90 -19.01 -11.12 -13.02
N ALA A 91 -18.19 -12.18 -12.99
CA ALA A 91 -17.83 -12.90 -11.78
C ALA A 91 -17.02 -12.02 -10.82
N ALA A 92 -16.03 -11.28 -11.30
CA ALA A 92 -15.23 -10.35 -10.49
C ALA A 92 -16.11 -9.23 -9.89
N ARG A 93 -17.03 -8.64 -10.68
CA ARG A 93 -18.00 -7.65 -10.20
C ARG A 93 -18.92 -8.22 -9.13
N ARG A 94 -19.42 -9.45 -9.31
CA ARG A 94 -20.25 -10.15 -8.31
C ARG A 94 -19.49 -10.39 -7.00
N ARG A 95 -18.23 -10.83 -7.07
CA ARG A 95 -17.37 -11.03 -5.90
C ARG A 95 -17.11 -9.71 -5.16
N LEU A 96 -16.81 -8.64 -5.90
CA LEU A 96 -16.58 -7.31 -5.33
C LEU A 96 -17.84 -6.76 -4.65
N ALA A 97 -19.00 -6.85 -5.30
CA ALA A 97 -20.28 -6.45 -4.74
C ALA A 97 -20.62 -7.22 -3.46
N GLY A 98 -20.41 -8.54 -3.46
CA GLY A 98 -20.60 -9.39 -2.29
C GLY A 98 -19.68 -8.98 -1.13
N ARG A 99 -18.40 -8.72 -1.40
CA ARG A 99 -17.43 -8.26 -0.40
C ARG A 99 -17.85 -6.92 0.22
N TRP A 100 -18.18 -5.94 -0.61
CA TRP A 100 -18.62 -4.62 -0.13
C TRP A 100 -19.89 -4.71 0.71
N PHE A 101 -20.84 -5.54 0.29
CA PHE A 101 -22.08 -5.74 1.04
C PHE A 101 -21.83 -6.41 2.40
N ARG A 102 -20.96 -7.42 2.46
CA ARG A 102 -20.54 -8.06 3.73
C ARG A 102 -19.87 -7.07 4.67
N LEU A 103 -18.94 -6.27 4.16
CA LEU A 103 -18.25 -5.25 4.96
C LEU A 103 -19.21 -4.15 5.43
N GLN A 104 -20.18 -3.74 4.61
CA GLN A 104 -21.22 -2.81 5.04
C GLN A 104 -22.09 -3.39 6.16
N GLN A 105 -22.54 -4.64 6.03
CA GLN A 105 -23.35 -5.28 7.07
C GLN A 105 -22.55 -5.48 8.36
N PHE A 106 -21.29 -5.89 8.24
CA PHE A 106 -20.35 -5.96 9.36
C PHE A 106 -20.20 -4.60 10.05
N ALA A 107 -20.00 -3.53 9.29
CA ALA A 107 -19.89 -2.20 9.84
C ALA A 107 -21.17 -1.80 10.58
N ASN A 108 -22.34 -1.98 9.96
CA ASN A 108 -23.64 -1.70 10.59
C ASN A 108 -23.85 -2.49 11.90
N ALA A 109 -23.53 -3.79 11.90
CA ALA A 109 -23.67 -4.66 13.08
C ALA A 109 -22.79 -4.21 14.26
N ASN A 110 -21.70 -3.50 13.97
CA ASN A 110 -20.75 -3.00 14.96
C ASN A 110 -20.82 -1.49 15.18
N ARG A 111 -21.82 -0.80 14.60
CA ARG A 111 -21.95 0.68 14.61
C ARG A 111 -20.71 1.41 14.05
N LEU A 112 -20.06 0.78 13.08
CA LEU A 112 -18.94 1.32 12.31
C LEU A 112 -19.44 1.89 10.99
N GLN A 113 -18.58 2.62 10.30
CA GLN A 113 -18.83 3.12 8.95
C GLN A 113 -17.98 2.34 7.95
N PHE A 114 -18.52 2.08 6.76
CA PHE A 114 -17.77 1.43 5.68
C PHE A 114 -17.72 2.31 4.43
N THR A 115 -16.50 2.51 3.92
CA THR A 115 -16.19 3.32 2.75
C THR A 115 -15.39 2.48 1.75
N PRO A 116 -15.98 2.07 0.61
CA PRO A 116 -15.32 1.20 -0.38
C PRO A 116 -14.03 1.75 -0.96
N ALA A 117 -13.97 3.06 -1.17
CA ALA A 117 -12.77 3.79 -1.56
C ALA A 117 -12.83 5.22 -1.03
N SER A 118 -11.68 5.73 -0.63
CA SER A 118 -11.49 7.12 -0.23
C SER A 118 -10.46 7.76 -1.17
N PRO A 119 -10.89 8.29 -2.34
CA PRO A 119 -10.00 9.01 -3.24
C PRO A 119 -9.29 10.15 -2.51
N GLY A 120 -7.97 10.24 -2.62
CA GLY A 120 -7.19 11.23 -1.88
C GLY A 120 -7.13 11.01 -0.36
N GLY A 121 -7.65 9.89 0.15
CA GLY A 121 -7.66 9.56 1.57
C GLY A 121 -6.26 9.39 2.18
N ALA A 122 -5.22 9.26 1.36
CA ALA A 122 -3.83 9.27 1.81
C ALA A 122 -3.28 10.67 2.12
N ARG A 123 -3.92 11.74 1.62
CA ARG A 123 -3.43 13.12 1.79
C ARG A 123 -3.46 13.52 3.27
N GLY A 124 -2.39 14.17 3.73
CA GLY A 124 -2.26 14.66 5.10
C GLY A 124 -1.99 13.57 6.15
N ARG A 125 -1.74 12.31 5.74
CA ARG A 125 -1.33 11.25 6.66
C ARG A 125 0.18 11.16 6.72
N SER A 126 0.73 11.08 7.93
CA SER A 126 2.18 11.04 8.15
C SER A 126 2.80 9.64 7.98
N GLY A 127 2.01 8.57 8.07
CA GLY A 127 2.52 7.19 8.04
C GLY A 127 3.36 6.86 6.79
N SER A 128 4.43 6.10 6.97
CA SER A 128 5.42 5.76 5.94
C SER A 128 4.81 5.14 4.68
N LYS A 129 3.80 4.25 4.80
CA LYS A 129 3.12 3.63 3.64
C LYS A 129 2.13 4.57 2.95
N PHE A 130 1.78 5.71 3.54
CA PHE A 130 0.94 6.75 2.94
C PHE A 130 1.75 7.81 2.19
N THR A 131 3.02 7.99 2.55
CA THR A 131 3.88 9.10 2.08
C THR A 131 4.98 8.66 1.12
N VAL A 132 4.72 7.61 0.34
CA VAL A 132 5.69 7.09 -0.64
C VAL A 132 5.85 8.06 -1.81
N GLY A 133 7.02 8.67 -1.92
CA GLY A 133 7.33 9.70 -2.92
C GLY A 133 7.11 9.22 -4.36
N GLY A 134 6.39 10.02 -5.15
CA GLY A 134 6.09 9.70 -6.57
C GLY A 134 5.12 8.52 -6.77
N ALA A 135 4.60 7.92 -5.69
CA ALA A 135 3.65 6.82 -5.78
C ALA A 135 2.20 7.33 -5.84
N ARG A 136 1.34 6.56 -6.52
CA ARG A 136 -0.11 6.70 -6.35
C ARG A 136 -0.57 5.79 -5.21
N VAL A 137 -1.21 6.38 -4.20
CA VAL A 137 -1.73 5.66 -3.04
C VAL A 137 -3.26 5.73 -3.02
N ASP A 138 -3.92 4.60 -3.25
CA ASP A 138 -5.36 4.45 -3.14
C ASP A 138 -5.72 3.80 -1.79
N VAL A 139 -6.68 4.39 -1.07
CA VAL A 139 -7.19 3.88 0.21
C VAL A 139 -8.54 3.22 -0.04
N LEU A 140 -8.64 1.92 0.23
CA LEU A 140 -9.76 1.06 -0.16
C LEU A 140 -10.31 0.29 1.04
N ASN A 141 -11.58 -0.11 0.94
CA ASN A 141 -12.29 -0.97 1.90
C ASN A 141 -12.16 -0.51 3.35
N VAL A 142 -12.31 0.79 3.62
CA VAL A 142 -12.10 1.37 4.94
C VAL A 142 -13.31 1.09 5.83
N VAL A 143 -13.10 0.42 6.95
CA VAL A 143 -14.03 0.36 8.08
C VAL A 143 -13.53 1.33 9.14
N SER A 144 -14.33 2.32 9.53
CA SER A 144 -13.94 3.35 10.50
C SER A 144 -14.84 3.39 11.73
N ALA A 145 -14.23 3.73 12.86
CA ALA A 145 -14.88 3.98 14.15
C ALA A 145 -14.46 5.39 14.64
N PRO A 146 -15.13 6.46 14.19
CA PRO A 146 -14.74 7.84 14.55
C PRO A 146 -14.68 8.08 16.07
N GLY A 147 -15.58 7.45 16.85
CA GLY A 147 -15.65 7.59 18.30
C GLY A 147 -14.57 6.85 19.09
N THR A 148 -13.77 5.99 18.46
CA THR A 148 -12.73 5.19 19.14
C THR A 148 -11.37 5.56 18.57
N ARG A 149 -10.78 6.66 19.07
CA ARG A 149 -9.47 7.18 18.60
C ARG A 149 -9.41 7.32 17.07
N ASN A 150 -10.50 7.73 16.41
CA ASN A 150 -10.61 7.80 14.94
C ASN A 150 -10.11 6.53 14.22
N LEU A 151 -10.38 5.35 14.80
CA LEU A 151 -9.93 4.06 14.27
C LEU A 151 -10.32 3.91 12.81
N MET A 152 -9.36 3.54 11.96
CA MET A 152 -9.61 3.14 10.58
C MET A 152 -8.89 1.84 10.31
N VAL A 153 -9.59 0.86 9.75
CA VAL A 153 -9.03 -0.40 9.25
C VAL A 153 -9.31 -0.46 7.77
N GLY A 154 -8.31 -0.69 6.93
CA GLY A 154 -8.53 -0.72 5.49
C GLY A 154 -7.39 -1.32 4.70
N THR A 155 -7.41 -1.06 3.39
CA THR A 155 -6.39 -1.53 2.46
C THR A 155 -5.75 -0.35 1.75
N LEU A 156 -4.42 -0.30 1.76
CA LEU A 156 -3.62 0.55 0.91
C LEU A 156 -3.26 -0.19 -0.37
N ARG A 157 -3.38 0.50 -1.50
CA ARG A 157 -2.76 0.11 -2.76
C ARG A 157 -1.75 1.19 -3.13
N VAL A 158 -0.48 0.84 -3.17
CA VAL A 158 0.63 1.73 -3.50
C VAL A 158 1.17 1.31 -4.86
N GLU A 159 1.04 2.17 -5.85
CA GLU A 159 1.59 1.97 -7.20
C GLU A 159 2.82 2.86 -7.37
N THR A 160 3.98 2.23 -7.60
CA THR A 160 5.28 2.87 -7.85
C THR A 160 5.78 2.54 -9.25
N GLY A 161 6.65 3.40 -9.79
CA GLY A 161 7.32 3.17 -11.07
C GLY A 161 6.83 4.07 -12.20
N SER A 162 7.44 3.90 -13.38
CA SER A 162 7.14 4.69 -14.58
C SER A 162 6.07 3.99 -15.44
N ALA A 163 5.56 4.67 -16.47
CA ALA A 163 4.59 4.08 -17.40
C ALA A 163 5.06 2.74 -18.03
N LYS A 164 6.38 2.51 -18.13
CA LYS A 164 6.96 1.29 -18.73
C LYS A 164 7.11 0.13 -17.75
N GLN A 165 7.26 0.39 -16.45
CA GLN A 165 7.34 -0.62 -15.40
C GLN A 165 6.66 -0.09 -14.14
N LYS A 166 5.51 -0.71 -13.82
CA LYS A 166 4.69 -0.39 -12.66
C LYS A 166 4.73 -1.54 -11.66
N THR A 167 5.00 -1.22 -10.40
CA THR A 167 4.94 -2.15 -9.28
C THR A 167 3.78 -1.76 -8.40
N VAL A 168 2.93 -2.73 -8.04
CA VAL A 168 1.79 -2.50 -7.17
C VAL A 168 1.95 -3.30 -5.88
N ALA A 169 2.12 -2.60 -4.77
CA ALA A 169 2.01 -3.15 -3.43
C ALA A 169 0.59 -2.98 -2.90
N VAL A 170 0.07 -3.99 -2.20
CA VAL A 170 -1.20 -3.89 -1.48
C VAL A 170 -0.97 -4.38 -0.06
N THR A 171 -1.35 -3.54 0.89
CA THR A 171 -1.04 -3.66 2.31
C THR A 171 -2.30 -3.33 3.10
N GLU A 172 -2.65 -4.14 4.09
CA GLU A 172 -3.71 -3.81 5.04
C GLU A 172 -3.16 -2.85 6.09
N PHE A 173 -3.99 -1.94 6.57
CA PHE A 173 -3.58 -0.98 7.59
C PHE A 173 -4.63 -0.84 8.68
N VAL A 174 -4.14 -0.52 9.87
CA VAL A 174 -4.92 0.07 10.96
C VAL A 174 -4.34 1.44 11.25
N ARG A 175 -5.20 2.42 11.58
CA ARG A 175 -4.82 3.76 12.01
C ARG A 175 -5.60 4.11 13.26
N MET A 176 -4.94 4.69 14.25
CA MET A 176 -5.55 5.31 15.42
C MET A 176 -4.90 6.66 15.71
N SER A 177 -5.70 7.65 16.06
CA SER A 177 -5.23 8.94 16.55
C SER A 177 -4.80 8.86 18.01
N LEU A 178 -3.80 9.66 18.33
CA LEU A 178 -3.19 9.80 19.64
C LEU A 178 -3.55 11.17 20.20
N SER A 179 -3.59 11.30 21.53
CA SER A 179 -4.01 12.56 22.16
C SER A 179 -2.93 13.64 22.10
N ARG A 180 -1.70 13.27 21.71
CA ARG A 180 -0.50 14.11 21.65
C ARG A 180 0.53 13.54 20.68
N HIS A 181 1.54 14.35 20.36
CA HIS A 181 2.65 13.93 19.51
C HIS A 181 3.62 13.04 20.28
N LEU A 182 4.03 11.94 19.67
CA LEU A 182 4.93 10.94 20.23
C LEU A 182 6.24 10.87 19.42
N PRO A 183 7.34 10.39 20.03
CA PRO A 183 8.54 10.09 19.26
C PRO A 183 8.25 9.08 18.15
N HIS A 184 8.94 9.22 17.02
CA HIS A 184 8.78 8.32 15.89
C HIS A 184 9.37 6.96 16.22
N ILE A 185 8.51 6.01 16.57
CA ILE A 185 8.88 4.65 16.94
C ILE A 185 8.37 3.69 15.86
N VAL A 186 9.22 2.75 15.46
CA VAL A 186 8.87 1.74 14.47
C VAL A 186 9.18 0.35 15.02
N LEU A 187 8.21 -0.55 14.95
CA LEU A 187 8.38 -1.97 15.17
C LEU A 187 8.22 -2.69 13.83
N ASP A 188 9.33 -3.15 13.26
CA ASP A 188 9.38 -3.86 11.97
C ASP A 188 9.22 -5.37 12.18
N ALA A 189 8.21 -5.97 11.55
CA ALA A 189 7.96 -7.40 11.63
C ALA A 189 8.85 -8.16 10.64
N LYS A 190 9.75 -9.00 11.16
CA LYS A 190 10.72 -9.73 10.33
C LYS A 190 10.07 -10.71 9.36
N SER A 191 8.89 -11.22 9.70
CA SER A 191 8.11 -12.13 8.86
C SER A 191 7.68 -11.52 7.51
N ASN A 192 7.76 -10.20 7.38
CA ASN A 192 7.44 -9.44 6.16
C ASN A 192 8.70 -9.09 5.33
N ASN A 193 9.91 -9.24 5.90
CA ASN A 193 11.16 -8.80 5.28
C ASN A 193 11.57 -9.60 4.03
N GLY A 194 11.04 -10.81 3.88
CA GLY A 194 11.20 -11.65 2.68
C GLY A 194 10.36 -11.19 1.48
N MET A 195 9.42 -10.25 1.65
CA MET A 195 8.51 -9.77 0.60
C MET A 195 9.10 -8.58 -0.21
N GLY A 196 10.42 -8.38 -0.13
CA GLY A 196 11.14 -7.30 -0.80
C GLY A 196 10.85 -5.91 -0.22
N GLN A 197 11.16 -4.85 -0.98
CA GLN A 197 10.97 -3.46 -0.54
C GLN A 197 9.50 -3.11 -0.22
N ASN A 198 8.54 -3.84 -0.76
CA ASN A 198 7.11 -3.62 -0.52
C ASN A 198 6.66 -4.13 0.87
N GLY A 199 7.37 -5.12 1.42
CA GLY A 199 7.12 -5.65 2.76
C GLY A 199 7.58 -4.68 3.85
N ARG A 200 8.80 -4.16 3.75
CA ARG A 200 9.45 -3.35 4.78
C ARG A 200 8.83 -1.96 5.00
N LEU A 201 8.89 -1.46 6.24
CA LEU A 201 8.58 -0.07 6.56
C LEU A 201 9.73 0.84 6.14
N GLY A 202 9.56 1.58 5.04
CA GLY A 202 10.51 2.61 4.61
C GLY A 202 11.89 2.10 4.18
N ALA A 203 12.82 3.05 4.01
CA ALA A 203 14.24 2.76 3.80
C ALA A 203 14.86 2.20 5.09
N GLU A 204 15.95 1.43 4.98
CA GLU A 204 16.67 0.92 6.16
C GLU A 204 16.97 2.07 7.13
N PHE A 205 16.49 1.99 8.38
CA PHE A 205 16.80 2.97 9.41
C PHE A 205 18.25 2.83 9.90
N ASP A 206 18.79 3.89 10.51
CA ASP A 206 20.14 3.84 11.07
C ASP A 206 20.23 2.75 12.17
N ARG A 207 21.33 1.99 12.18
CA ARG A 207 21.56 0.91 13.14
C ARG A 207 21.65 1.42 14.57
N HIS A 208 22.13 2.64 14.77
CA HIS A 208 22.21 3.26 16.09
C HIS A 208 20.84 3.59 16.70
N GLN A 209 19.78 3.54 15.90
CA GLN A 209 18.40 3.75 16.33
C GLN A 209 17.68 2.42 16.64
N ARG A 210 18.37 1.28 16.50
CA ARG A 210 17.80 -0.02 16.85
C ARG A 210 17.94 -0.24 18.36
N LEU A 211 16.83 -0.61 18.99
CA LEU A 211 16.77 -1.02 20.39
C LEU A 211 16.39 -2.49 20.45
N SER A 212 17.24 -3.31 21.07
CA SER A 212 16.90 -4.71 21.36
C SER A 212 16.12 -4.79 22.66
N LEU A 213 15.06 -5.59 22.66
CA LEU A 213 14.25 -5.85 23.85
C LEU A 213 14.63 -7.19 24.50
N GLU A 214 14.22 -7.38 25.75
CA GLU A 214 14.52 -8.58 26.51
C GLU A 214 13.82 -9.83 25.93
N GLY A 215 14.36 -11.01 26.26
CA GLY A 215 13.81 -12.29 25.82
C GLY A 215 14.10 -12.60 24.35
N ASN A 216 13.13 -13.23 23.67
CA ASN A 216 13.21 -13.65 22.27
C ASN A 216 12.45 -12.70 21.32
N PHE A 217 12.07 -11.51 21.78
CA PHE A 217 11.28 -10.58 20.97
C PHE A 217 11.99 -10.14 19.69
N ASP A 218 13.31 -10.04 19.77
CA ASP A 218 14.20 -9.77 18.65
C ASP A 218 14.18 -10.88 17.59
N ASP A 219 13.60 -12.07 17.81
CA ASP A 219 13.47 -13.11 16.77
C ASP A 219 12.39 -12.77 15.75
N ASP A 220 11.31 -12.13 16.20
CA ASP A 220 10.14 -11.79 15.38
C ASP A 220 10.15 -10.33 14.90
N PHE A 221 10.72 -9.42 15.69
CA PHE A 221 10.64 -7.99 15.44
C PHE A 221 12.00 -7.29 15.49
N THR A 222 12.04 -6.10 14.91
CA THR A 222 13.13 -5.12 15.12
C THR A 222 12.53 -3.80 15.54
N LEU A 223 12.86 -3.34 16.75
CA LEU A 223 12.40 -2.05 17.27
C LEU A 223 13.40 -0.95 16.92
N TYR A 224 12.87 0.17 16.44
CA TYR A 224 13.60 1.40 16.16
C TYR A 224 12.98 2.57 16.93
N CYS A 225 13.84 3.38 17.55
CA CYS A 225 13.45 4.63 18.19
C CYS A 225 14.53 5.71 17.99
N PRO A 226 14.19 7.00 18.08
CA PRO A 226 15.18 8.06 18.06
C PRO A 226 16.10 7.97 19.27
N ALA A 227 17.37 8.36 19.10
CA ALA A 227 18.33 8.38 20.19
C ALA A 227 17.82 9.30 21.32
N GLY A 228 17.93 8.85 22.57
CA GLY A 228 17.42 9.57 23.74
C GLY A 228 15.94 9.34 24.05
N TYR A 229 15.24 8.53 23.25
CA TYR A 229 13.83 8.15 23.45
C TYR A 229 13.67 6.65 23.76
N GLU A 230 14.73 5.97 24.18
CA GLU A 230 14.73 4.54 24.48
C GLU A 230 13.78 4.22 25.64
N ALA A 231 13.76 5.05 26.69
CA ALA A 231 12.86 4.88 27.84
C ALA A 231 11.38 4.98 27.43
N ASP A 232 11.04 5.83 26.47
CA ASP A 232 9.70 5.97 25.92
C ASP A 232 9.30 4.71 25.14
N ALA A 233 10.22 4.17 24.34
CA ALA A 233 10.00 2.92 23.63
C ALA A 233 9.83 1.71 24.58
N LEU A 234 10.66 1.60 25.63
CA LEU A 234 10.57 0.53 26.64
C LEU A 234 9.26 0.56 27.43
N TYR A 235 8.72 1.76 27.73
CA TYR A 235 7.43 1.84 28.41
C TYR A 235 6.29 1.33 27.53
N LEU A 236 6.34 1.62 26.22
CA LEU A 236 5.31 1.20 25.28
C LEU A 236 5.33 -0.33 25.09
N PHE A 237 6.52 -0.89 24.89
CA PHE A 237 6.73 -2.32 24.66
C PHE A 237 7.00 -3.08 25.96
N THR A 238 6.04 -3.03 26.88
CA THR A 238 6.08 -3.89 28.07
C THR A 238 5.90 -5.37 27.71
N PRO A 239 6.32 -6.30 28.59
CA PRO A 239 6.25 -7.74 28.32
C PRO A 239 4.88 -8.26 27.85
N ASP A 240 3.79 -7.70 28.37
CA ASP A 240 2.42 -8.05 27.98
C ASP A 240 2.08 -7.63 26.54
N ILE A 241 2.59 -6.48 26.08
CA ILE A 241 2.43 -6.01 24.71
C ILE A 241 3.31 -6.80 23.76
N MET A 242 4.56 -7.08 24.16
CA MET A 242 5.48 -7.92 23.38
C MET A 242 4.88 -9.30 23.10
N ALA A 243 4.41 -9.99 24.15
CA ALA A 243 3.77 -11.30 24.01
C ALA A 243 2.53 -11.23 23.10
N ARG A 244 1.66 -10.23 23.28
CA ARG A 244 0.46 -10.06 22.44
C ARG A 244 0.80 -9.82 20.97
N MET A 245 1.85 -9.06 20.70
CA MET A 245 2.31 -8.81 19.34
C MET A 245 2.83 -10.10 18.70
N GLN A 246 3.60 -10.92 19.43
CA GLN A 246 4.05 -12.23 18.93
C GLN A 246 2.87 -13.18 18.68
N ASP A 247 1.90 -13.24 19.60
CA ASP A 247 0.79 -14.20 19.52
C ASP A 247 -0.24 -13.87 18.43
N HIS A 248 -0.49 -12.59 18.16
CA HIS A 248 -1.63 -12.16 17.33
C HIS A 248 -1.28 -11.20 16.21
N ALA A 249 -0.06 -10.66 16.19
CA ALA A 249 0.33 -9.61 15.27
C ALA A 249 1.78 -9.71 14.76
N ALA A 250 2.36 -10.92 14.75
CA ALA A 250 3.72 -11.18 14.28
C ALA A 250 3.95 -10.86 12.79
N ASP A 251 2.88 -10.67 12.03
CA ASP A 251 2.87 -10.21 10.64
C ASP A 251 2.48 -8.74 10.47
N TRP A 252 2.41 -7.98 11.57
CA TRP A 252 2.08 -6.56 11.57
C TRP A 252 3.26 -5.71 12.01
N ASP A 253 3.62 -4.80 11.12
CA ASP A 253 4.45 -3.66 11.37
C ASP A 253 3.70 -2.65 12.25
N VAL A 254 4.38 -1.97 13.18
CA VAL A 254 3.81 -0.84 13.96
C VAL A 254 4.63 0.41 13.70
N GLU A 255 3.96 1.53 13.47
CA GLU A 255 4.59 2.84 13.30
C GLU A 255 3.84 3.86 14.13
N ILE A 256 4.53 4.53 15.03
CA ILE A 256 4.06 5.71 15.72
C ILE A 256 4.77 6.91 15.09
N ILE A 257 4.01 7.88 14.62
CA ILE A 257 4.56 9.07 13.99
C ILE A 257 3.60 10.25 14.20
N ASP A 258 4.15 11.37 14.66
CA ASP A 258 3.37 12.53 15.09
C ASP A 258 2.31 12.12 16.14
N ASP A 259 1.05 12.39 15.88
CA ASP A 259 -0.12 12.05 16.68
C ASP A 259 -0.87 10.83 16.15
N GLU A 260 -0.21 9.96 15.39
CA GLU A 260 -0.83 8.82 14.75
C GLU A 260 -0.08 7.51 15.03
N LEU A 261 -0.85 6.46 15.26
CA LEU A 261 -0.36 5.10 15.30
C LEU A 261 -0.92 4.32 14.11
N TYR A 262 -0.03 3.63 13.41
CA TYR A 262 -0.32 2.77 12.28
C TYR A 262 0.11 1.33 12.56
N LEU A 263 -0.70 0.38 12.12
CA LEU A 263 -0.26 -1.00 11.91
C LEU A 263 -0.34 -1.31 10.43
N TYR A 264 0.61 -2.07 9.89
CA TYR A 264 0.58 -2.51 8.50
C TYR A 264 0.82 -4.00 8.34
N SER A 265 0.09 -4.65 7.43
CA SER A 265 0.35 -6.04 7.06
C SER A 265 0.28 -6.26 5.55
N PRO A 266 1.37 -6.71 4.90
CA PRO A 266 1.39 -7.02 3.47
C PRO A 266 0.67 -8.33 3.12
N ARG A 267 0.27 -9.15 4.10
CA ARG A 267 -0.29 -10.50 3.89
C ARG A 267 -1.74 -10.53 3.41
N ARG A 268 -2.48 -9.41 3.50
CA ARG A 268 -3.86 -9.25 2.99
C ARG A 268 -4.84 -10.29 3.55
N SER A 269 -4.84 -10.48 4.86
CA SER A 269 -5.55 -11.57 5.53
C SER A 269 -6.91 -11.16 6.13
N LEU A 270 -7.18 -9.85 6.31
CA LEU A 270 -8.41 -9.36 6.93
C LEU A 270 -9.63 -9.62 6.05
N GLY A 271 -9.67 -9.08 4.83
CA GLY A 271 -10.77 -9.25 3.88
C GLY A 271 -12.17 -9.38 4.54
N THR A 272 -12.82 -10.54 4.32
CA THR A 272 -14.05 -10.94 5.04
C THR A 272 -13.81 -12.12 5.99
N ASN A 273 -12.59 -12.26 6.53
CA ASN A 273 -12.20 -13.36 7.42
C ASN A 273 -12.60 -13.02 8.88
N PRO A 274 -13.59 -13.73 9.48
CA PRO A 274 -14.07 -13.43 10.82
C PRO A 274 -12.99 -13.52 11.90
N GLN A 275 -12.14 -14.55 11.82
CA GLN A 275 -11.11 -14.81 12.83
C GLN A 275 -10.09 -13.67 12.86
N ARG A 276 -9.61 -13.24 11.69
CA ARG A 276 -8.65 -12.14 11.57
C ARG A 276 -9.21 -10.81 12.08
N TRP A 277 -10.50 -10.54 11.85
CA TRP A 277 -11.16 -9.37 12.44
C TRP A 277 -11.23 -9.45 13.98
N GLN A 278 -11.50 -10.63 14.54
CA GLN A 278 -11.50 -10.82 16.00
C GLN A 278 -10.11 -10.62 16.61
N GLU A 279 -9.10 -11.29 16.04
CA GLU A 279 -7.69 -11.16 16.46
C GLU A 279 -7.25 -9.70 16.42
N LEU A 280 -7.49 -9.01 15.30
CA LEU A 280 -7.20 -7.59 15.16
C LEU A 280 -7.91 -6.75 16.24
N GLY A 281 -9.20 -7.01 16.48
CA GLY A 281 -9.96 -6.30 17.51
C GLY A 281 -9.37 -6.45 18.91
N THR A 282 -8.84 -7.63 19.25
CA THR A 282 -8.18 -7.86 20.53
C THR A 282 -6.85 -7.11 20.65
N THR A 283 -6.01 -7.16 19.61
CA THR A 283 -4.72 -6.45 19.55
C THR A 283 -4.91 -4.94 19.61
N VAL A 284 -5.80 -4.40 18.77
CA VAL A 284 -6.10 -2.95 18.71
C VAL A 284 -6.63 -2.44 20.05
N ASN A 285 -7.51 -3.20 20.71
CA ASN A 285 -8.06 -2.81 22.00
C ASN A 285 -6.99 -2.79 23.10
N ALA A 286 -6.11 -3.79 23.14
CA ALA A 286 -5.01 -3.82 24.10
C ALA A 286 -4.01 -2.69 23.87
N LEU A 287 -3.65 -2.44 22.61
CA LEU A 287 -2.75 -1.35 22.25
C LEU A 287 -3.36 0.02 22.59
N ALA A 288 -4.65 0.23 22.31
CA ALA A 288 -5.36 1.46 22.69
C ALA A 288 -5.33 1.69 24.21
N GLN A 289 -5.60 0.65 25.02
CA GLN A 289 -5.53 0.75 26.47
C GLN A 289 -4.12 1.07 26.99
N LYS A 290 -3.09 0.47 26.37
CA LYS A 290 -1.70 0.76 26.71
C LYS A 290 -1.31 2.18 26.34
N LEU A 291 -1.74 2.66 25.16
CA LEU A 291 -1.55 4.04 24.74
C LEU A 291 -2.21 5.02 25.72
N ASP A 292 -3.44 4.75 26.18
CA ASP A 292 -4.10 5.57 27.22
C ASP A 292 -3.27 5.65 28.52
N GLN A 293 -2.62 4.55 28.91
CA GLN A 293 -1.77 4.51 30.11
C GLN A 293 -0.48 5.29 29.90
N TRP A 294 0.17 5.09 28.75
CA TRP A 294 1.44 5.73 28.46
C TRP A 294 1.29 7.23 28.18
N GLU A 295 0.22 7.67 27.53
CA GLU A 295 -0.10 9.10 27.39
C GLU A 295 -0.17 9.76 28.77
N ARG A 296 -0.89 9.16 29.74
CA ARG A 296 -0.97 9.63 31.13
C ARG A 296 0.37 9.60 31.87
N TRP A 297 1.17 8.55 31.70
CA TRP A 297 2.49 8.45 32.32
C TRP A 297 3.46 9.49 31.76
N SER A 298 3.43 9.72 30.44
CA SER A 298 4.28 10.71 29.79
C SER A 298 3.95 12.13 30.29
N GLU A 299 2.66 12.43 30.52
CA GLU A 299 2.23 13.68 31.17
C GLU A 299 2.83 13.86 32.57
N SER A 300 2.94 12.78 33.36
CA SER A 300 3.50 12.85 34.72
C SER A 300 5.01 13.14 34.77
N ARG A 301 5.76 12.89 33.68
CA ARG A 301 7.21 13.15 33.59
C ARG A 301 7.58 14.58 33.23
N GLY A 302 6.62 15.42 32.83
CA GLY A 302 6.89 16.82 32.56
C GLY A 302 5.65 17.54 32.05
N ALA A 303 5.28 18.62 32.74
CA ALA A 303 4.38 19.63 32.20
C ALA A 303 4.93 20.03 30.83
N ALA A 304 4.16 19.75 29.78
CA ALA A 304 4.47 20.28 28.47
C ALA A 304 4.80 21.77 28.60
N PRO A 305 5.87 22.29 27.96
CA PRO A 305 6.15 23.71 27.98
C PRO A 305 4.88 24.46 27.64
N ILE A 306 4.61 25.53 28.35
CA ILE A 306 3.44 26.32 28.07
C ILE A 306 3.71 27.01 26.72
N ASP A 307 2.85 26.81 25.72
CA ASP A 307 2.94 27.51 24.45
C ASP A 307 2.84 29.03 24.68
N ARG A 308 3.09 29.84 23.64
CA ARG A 308 3.02 31.31 23.75
C ARG A 308 1.64 31.85 24.18
N LEU A 309 0.62 30.99 24.24
CA LEU A 309 -0.77 31.30 24.57
C LEU A 309 -1.21 30.74 25.94
N GLY A 310 -0.30 30.17 26.74
CA GLY A 310 -0.67 29.69 28.08
C GLY A 310 -1.19 28.24 28.11
N ARG A 311 -1.05 27.45 27.03
CA ARG A 311 -1.54 26.05 26.96
C ARG A 311 -0.40 25.06 27.06
N ALA A 312 -0.65 23.91 27.70
CA ALA A 312 0.27 22.78 27.66
C ALA A 312 0.60 22.40 26.20
N ASP A 313 1.86 22.53 25.79
CA ASP A 313 2.34 22.19 24.44
C ASP A 313 2.29 20.67 24.20
N ARG A 314 1.18 20.21 23.64
CA ARG A 314 0.95 18.80 23.25
C ARG A 314 1.93 18.30 22.17
N THR A 315 2.85 19.15 21.72
CA THR A 315 3.81 18.95 20.63
C THR A 315 5.26 18.77 21.09
N PHE A 316 5.52 18.70 22.40
CA PHE A 316 6.89 18.60 22.91
C PHE A 316 7.51 17.20 22.73
N VAL A 317 7.77 16.87 21.48
CA VAL A 317 8.81 15.94 21.04
C VAL A 317 9.86 16.83 20.38
N ALA A 318 11.09 16.77 20.90
CA ALA A 318 12.22 17.50 20.32
C ALA A 318 12.32 17.14 18.82
N TYR A 319 12.81 18.07 17.99
CA TYR A 319 12.87 17.88 16.54
C TYR A 319 13.54 16.55 16.16
N GLU A 320 14.58 16.16 16.90
CA GLU A 320 15.32 14.91 16.74
C GLU A 320 14.48 13.64 17.00
N GLY A 321 13.48 13.72 17.87
CA GLY A 321 12.56 12.63 18.18
C GLY A 321 11.42 12.47 17.17
N ARG A 322 11.19 13.47 16.30
CA ARG A 322 10.02 13.46 15.41
C ARG A 322 10.17 12.52 14.23
N ARG A 323 11.38 12.19 13.79
CA ARG A 323 11.60 11.30 12.63
C ARG A 323 12.82 10.42 12.84
N LEU A 324 12.68 9.12 12.55
CA LEU A 324 13.83 8.24 12.40
C LEU A 324 14.72 8.68 11.24
N LYS A 325 16.03 8.55 11.42
CA LYS A 325 17.01 8.85 10.38
C LYS A 325 17.10 7.63 9.47
N GLN A 326 16.90 7.87 8.18
CA GLN A 326 17.09 6.83 7.17
C GLN A 326 18.58 6.67 6.90
N ARG A 327 19.01 5.44 6.71
CA ARG A 327 20.37 5.11 6.30
C ARG A 327 20.52 5.50 4.83
N PHE A 328 21.37 6.49 4.58
CA PHE A 328 21.83 6.75 3.22
C PHE A 328 22.88 5.69 2.86
N PRO A 329 22.67 4.86 1.84
CA PRO A 329 23.64 3.85 1.49
C PRO A 329 24.91 4.50 0.94
N TRP A 330 26.08 4.16 1.50
CA TRP A 330 27.36 4.77 1.16
C TRP A 330 27.70 4.69 -0.34
N TRP A 331 27.23 3.65 -1.05
CA TRP A 331 27.46 3.50 -2.48
C TRP A 331 26.80 4.63 -3.31
N MET A 332 25.74 5.28 -2.82
CA MET A 332 25.15 6.44 -3.52
C MET A 332 26.12 7.63 -3.55
N TRP A 333 26.96 7.81 -2.53
CA TRP A 333 28.02 8.81 -2.54
C TRP A 333 29.10 8.54 -3.59
N ILE A 334 29.18 7.32 -4.12
CA ILE A 334 30.11 6.94 -5.20
C ILE A 334 29.39 6.95 -6.55
N ALA A 335 28.18 6.39 -6.61
CA ALA A 335 27.40 6.26 -7.83
C ALA A 335 26.96 7.61 -8.41
N ILE A 336 26.60 8.59 -7.56
CA ILE A 336 26.19 9.91 -8.02
C ILE A 336 27.37 10.66 -8.67
N PRO A 337 28.56 10.80 -8.03
CA PRO A 337 29.72 11.37 -8.69
C PRO A 337 30.19 10.59 -9.91
N ALA A 338 30.17 9.25 -9.88
CA ALA A 338 30.57 8.43 -11.01
C ALA A 338 29.63 8.60 -12.22
N GLY A 339 28.31 8.65 -11.98
CA GLY A 339 27.31 8.94 -13.01
C GLY A 339 27.47 10.34 -13.59
N LEU A 340 27.75 11.34 -12.74
CA LEU A 340 28.04 12.70 -13.19
C LEU A 340 29.32 12.76 -14.02
N ALA A 341 30.39 12.06 -13.61
CA ALA A 341 31.65 11.99 -14.35
C ALA A 341 31.48 11.32 -15.72
N LEU A 342 30.71 10.23 -15.80
CA LEU A 342 30.37 9.58 -17.06
C LEU A 342 29.55 10.49 -17.99
N ALA A 343 28.60 11.24 -17.44
CA ALA A 343 27.83 12.21 -18.22
C ALA A 343 28.71 13.35 -18.77
N ILE A 344 29.60 13.89 -17.93
CA ILE A 344 30.59 14.91 -18.34
C ILE A 344 31.51 14.34 -19.42
N PHE A 345 32.02 13.13 -19.23
CA PHE A 345 32.86 12.45 -20.22
C PHE A 345 32.14 12.28 -21.55
N GLY A 346 30.88 11.85 -21.54
CA GLY A 346 30.06 11.74 -22.75
C GLY A 346 29.86 13.07 -23.48
N VAL A 347 29.66 14.17 -22.74
CA VAL A 347 29.55 15.52 -23.33
C VAL A 347 30.88 15.99 -23.93
N VAL A 348 32.00 15.74 -23.25
CA VAL A 348 33.33 16.05 -23.77
C VAL A 348 33.62 15.27 -25.04
N GLN A 349 33.33 13.97 -25.05
CA GLN A 349 33.55 13.12 -26.22
C GLN A 349 32.72 13.59 -27.42
N LEU A 350 31.44 13.91 -27.20
CA LEU A 350 30.58 14.48 -28.24
C LEU A 350 31.15 15.80 -28.80
N GLY A 351 31.70 16.66 -27.95
CA GLY A 351 32.36 17.89 -28.37
C GLY A 351 33.60 17.64 -29.23
N ILE A 352 34.43 16.66 -28.86
CA ILE A 352 35.61 16.24 -29.64
C ILE A 352 35.18 15.72 -31.01
N ASP A 353 34.17 14.85 -31.07
CA ASP A 353 33.67 14.26 -32.31
C ASP A 353 33.10 15.34 -33.26
N ILE A 354 32.41 16.35 -32.72
CA ILE A 354 31.92 17.51 -33.50
C ILE A 354 33.08 18.32 -34.09
N VAL A 355 34.11 18.61 -33.29
CA VAL A 355 35.29 19.37 -33.76
C VAL A 355 36.05 18.59 -34.85
N ALA A 356 36.23 17.29 -34.67
CA ALA A 356 36.85 16.42 -35.66
C ALA A 356 36.05 16.41 -36.97
N GLY A 357 34.72 16.25 -36.90
CA GLY A 357 33.84 16.30 -38.06
C GLY A 357 33.88 17.65 -38.80
N ILE A 358 33.95 18.77 -38.08
CA ILE A 358 34.11 20.11 -38.69
C ILE A 358 35.47 20.23 -39.37
N SER A 359 36.54 19.72 -38.77
CA SER A 359 37.89 19.76 -39.36
C SER A 359 37.96 18.98 -40.68
N ASP A 360 37.33 17.80 -40.74
CA ASP A 360 37.28 16.99 -41.96
C ASP A 360 36.42 17.65 -43.04
N LEU A 361 35.29 18.26 -42.67
CA LEU A 361 34.46 19.04 -43.59
C LEU A 361 35.21 20.23 -44.19
N LEU A 362 35.97 20.97 -43.37
CA LEU A 362 36.80 22.09 -43.83
C LEU A 362 37.91 21.62 -44.77
N ARG A 363 38.53 20.46 -44.50
CA ARG A 363 39.52 19.86 -45.42
C ARG A 363 38.91 19.48 -46.76
N MET A 364 37.66 18.99 -46.80
CA MET A 364 36.97 18.67 -48.05
C MET A 364 36.52 19.91 -48.85
N LEU A 365 36.27 21.04 -48.18
CA LEU A 365 35.80 22.26 -48.84
C LEU A 365 36.94 23.16 -49.33
N PHE A 366 38.12 23.08 -48.73
CA PHE A 366 39.24 23.99 -48.98
C PHE A 366 40.57 23.31 -49.37
N GLY A 367 40.60 21.99 -49.48
CA GLY A 367 41.71 21.20 -50.04
C GLY A 367 41.26 20.51 -51.32
#